data_AF-A0A5J6PBG7-F1
#
_entry.id   AF-A0A5J6PBG7-F1
#
_cell.length_a   1.000
_cell.length_b   1.000
_cell.length_c   1.000
_cell.angle_alpha   90.00
_cell.angle_beta   90.00
_cell.angle_gamma   90.00
#
_symmetry.space_group_name_H-M   'P 1'
#
loop_
_entity.id
_entity.type
_entity.pdbx_description
1 polymer ?
#
loop_
_entity_poly.entity_id
_entity_poly.type
_entity_poly.pdbx_seq_one_letter_code
_entity_poly.pdbx_strand_id
1 'polypeptide(L)'
;MKEQLDTLGRLASLRATRVQQMLGRVTYQQNLCQRYRNNITGLTRLCGFTAPMTTPLQRDNQQQYKGTLLRMVELQRKELAVAEENLARIQLELMNAMRSEKIVAHVIDAKMNQWQLLLNQQEQKIQDGLAGQGWWRNQG
;
A
#
# COMPACT_ATOMS: atom_id res chain seq x y z
N MET A 1 24.31 -21.02 -0.75
CA MET A 1 24.19 -19.59 -1.14
C MET A 1 23.12 -19.38 -2.20
N LYS A 2 23.19 -20.06 -3.35
CA LYS A 2 22.17 -19.97 -4.42
C LYS A 2 20.74 -20.24 -3.93
N GLU A 3 20.50 -21.37 -3.24
CA GLU A 3 19.18 -21.69 -2.67
C GLU A 3 18.67 -20.66 -1.66
N GLN A 4 19.57 -20.03 -0.90
CA GLN A 4 19.20 -18.97 0.05
C GLN A 4 18.76 -17.69 -0.69
N LEU A 5 19.41 -17.36 -1.81
CA LEU A 5 19.00 -16.23 -2.65
C LEU A 5 17.69 -16.53 -3.37
N ASP A 6 17.48 -17.77 -3.82
CA ASP A 6 16.21 -18.18 -4.43
C ASP A 6 15.04 -18.09 -3.43
N THR A 7 15.25 -18.52 -2.18
CA THR A 7 14.22 -18.41 -1.13
C THR A 7 13.95 -16.94 -0.76
N LEU A 8 14.98 -16.11 -0.65
CA LEU A 8 14.81 -14.67 -0.44
C LEU A 8 14.11 -13.99 -1.62
N GLY A 9 14.40 -14.39 -2.85
CA GLY A 9 13.72 -13.90 -4.05
C GLY A 9 12.22 -14.22 -4.03
N ARG A 10 11.85 -15.46 -3.66
CA ARG A 10 10.44 -15.83 -3.47
C ARG A 10 9.77 -15.00 -2.37
N LEU A 11 10.47 -14.77 -1.26
CA LEU A 11 9.96 -13.91 -0.18
C LEU A 11 9.77 -12.47 -0.65
N ALA A 12 10.69 -11.91 -1.42
CA ALA A 12 10.57 -10.57 -1.99
C ALA A 12 9.31 -10.45 -2.88
N SER A 13 9.08 -11.42 -3.76
CA SER A 13 7.87 -11.47 -4.60
C SER A 13 6.58 -11.51 -3.78
N LEU A 14 6.55 -12.28 -2.68
CA LEU A 14 5.40 -12.30 -1.77
C LEU A 14 5.19 -10.95 -1.08
N ARG A 15 6.27 -10.27 -0.65
CA ARG A 15 6.18 -8.94 -0.02
C ARG A 15 5.71 -7.87 -1.00
N ALA A 16 6.24 -7.86 -2.22
CA ALA A 16 5.80 -6.96 -3.28
C ALA A 16 4.31 -7.15 -3.60
N THR A 17 3.86 -8.40 -3.73
CA THR A 17 2.44 -8.72 -3.93
C THR A 17 1.57 -8.19 -2.79
N ARG A 18 2.03 -8.34 -1.55
CA ARG A 18 1.31 -7.81 -0.38
C ARG A 18 1.19 -6.29 -0.41
N VAL A 19 2.25 -5.57 -0.81
CA VAL A 19 2.21 -4.11 -0.97
C VAL A 19 1.20 -3.69 -2.03
N GLN A 20 1.19 -4.35 -3.19
CA GLN A 20 0.21 -4.08 -4.25
C GLN A 20 -1.24 -4.31 -3.78
N GLN A 21 -1.50 -5.39 -3.05
CA GLN A 21 -2.82 -5.63 -2.45
C GLN A 21 -3.21 -4.54 -1.45
N MET A 22 -2.28 -4.06 -0.61
CA MET A 22 -2.55 -2.99 0.34
C MET A 22 -2.82 -1.65 -0.36
N LEU A 23 -2.08 -1.34 -1.42
CA LEU A 23 -2.34 -0.16 -2.24
C LEU A 23 -3.75 -0.19 -2.82
N GLY A 24 -4.19 -1.33 -3.37
CA GLY A 24 -5.56 -1.50 -3.86
C GLY A 24 -6.62 -1.23 -2.78
N ARG A 25 -6.39 -1.72 -1.55
CA ARG A 25 -7.30 -1.47 -0.41
C ARG A 25 -7.31 0.00 0.01
N VAL A 26 -6.15 0.67 0.05
CA VAL A 26 -6.06 2.11 0.33
C VAL A 26 -6.85 2.91 -0.70
N THR A 27 -6.62 2.66 -1.99
CA THR A 27 -7.30 3.37 -3.08
C THR A 27 -8.82 3.18 -3.00
N TYR A 28 -9.28 1.94 -2.77
CA TYR A 28 -10.70 1.66 -2.56
C TYR A 28 -11.28 2.48 -1.41
N GLN A 29 -10.61 2.49 -0.25
CA GLN A 29 -11.07 3.19 0.93
C GLN A 29 -11.05 4.71 0.76
N GLN A 30 -10.05 5.26 0.07
CA GLN A 30 -9.99 6.69 -0.29
C GLN A 30 -11.19 7.09 -1.17
N ASN A 31 -11.49 6.28 -2.18
CA ASN A 31 -12.64 6.51 -3.06
C ASN A 31 -13.96 6.46 -2.27
N LEU A 32 -14.08 5.55 -1.30
CA LEU A 32 -15.23 5.47 -0.42
C LEU A 32 -15.40 6.76 0.42
N CYS A 33 -14.32 7.24 1.06
CA CYS A 33 -14.33 8.51 1.79
C CYS A 33 -14.76 9.68 0.88
N GLN A 34 -14.22 9.73 -0.34
CA GLN A 34 -14.58 10.77 -1.30
C GLN A 34 -16.06 10.72 -1.70
N ARG A 35 -16.63 9.52 -1.89
CA ARG A 35 -18.06 9.33 -2.17
C ARG A 35 -18.92 9.89 -1.04
N TYR A 36 -18.58 9.60 0.22
CA TYR A 36 -19.32 10.15 1.36
C TYR A 36 -19.24 11.67 1.42
N ARG A 37 -18.06 12.27 1.20
CA ARG A 37 -17.91 13.74 1.12
C ARG A 37 -18.75 14.36 -0.01
N ASN A 38 -18.77 13.71 -1.17
CA ASN A 38 -19.60 14.13 -2.30
C ASN A 38 -21.10 14.05 -1.96
N ASN A 39 -21.54 12.96 -1.33
CA ASN A 39 -22.92 12.78 -0.88
C ASN A 39 -23.33 13.84 0.13
N ILE A 40 -22.50 14.09 1.16
CA ILE A 40 -22.74 15.15 2.16
C ILE A 40 -22.93 16.49 1.44
N THR A 41 -22.04 16.82 0.51
CA THR A 41 -22.13 18.06 -0.28
C THR A 41 -23.42 18.13 -1.09
N GLY A 42 -23.76 17.06 -1.82
CA GLY A 42 -24.97 16.99 -2.63
C GLY A 42 -26.26 17.11 -1.81
N LEU A 43 -26.38 16.34 -0.73
CA LEU A 43 -27.53 16.37 0.16
C LEU A 43 -27.67 17.73 0.85
N THR A 44 -26.56 18.35 1.26
CA THR A 44 -26.57 19.69 1.86
C THR A 44 -27.05 20.75 0.87
N ARG A 45 -26.65 20.64 -0.41
CA ARG A 45 -27.16 21.53 -1.47
C ARG A 45 -28.67 21.35 -1.66
N LEU A 46 -29.16 20.10 -1.65
CA LEU A 46 -30.61 19.81 -1.75
C LEU A 46 -31.40 20.38 -0.55
N CYS A 47 -30.84 20.37 0.67
CA CYS A 47 -31.46 21.01 1.83
C CYS A 47 -31.68 22.53 1.64
N GLY A 48 -30.77 23.18 0.92
CA GLY A 48 -30.84 24.61 0.61
C GLY A 48 -31.87 24.98 -0.46
N PHE A 49 -32.40 24.00 -1.20
CA PHE A 49 -33.39 24.26 -2.25
C PHE A 49 -34.72 24.69 -1.63
N THR A 50 -35.26 25.78 -2.17
CA THR A 50 -36.59 26.28 -1.81
C THR A 50 -37.39 26.54 -3.07
N ALA A 51 -38.67 26.16 -3.04
CA ALA A 51 -39.62 26.44 -4.10
C ALA A 51 -40.79 27.23 -3.49
N PRO A 52 -41.51 28.05 -4.28
CA PRO A 52 -42.73 28.72 -3.82
C PRO A 52 -43.75 27.68 -3.34
N MET A 53 -44.31 27.91 -2.15
CA MET A 53 -45.31 27.02 -1.54
C MET A 53 -46.59 27.80 -1.29
N THR A 54 -47.61 27.51 -2.09
CA THR A 54 -48.92 28.19 -2.04
C THR A 54 -49.92 27.45 -1.17
N THR A 55 -49.68 26.18 -0.82
CA THR A 55 -50.59 25.38 0.01
C THR A 55 -49.94 24.86 1.30
N PRO A 56 -50.72 24.61 2.39
CA PRO A 56 -50.21 23.98 3.60
C PRO A 56 -49.59 22.61 3.36
N LEU A 57 -50.17 21.80 2.46
CA LEU A 57 -49.66 20.48 2.09
C LEU A 57 -48.25 20.57 1.46
N GLN A 58 -48.00 21.57 0.60
CA GLN A 58 -46.67 21.78 0.04
C GLN A 58 -45.63 22.12 1.12
N ARG A 59 -46.02 22.88 2.16
CA ARG A 59 -45.13 23.22 3.28
C ARG A 59 -44.80 22.00 4.13
N ASP A 60 -45.80 21.19 4.47
CA ASP A 60 -45.60 19.94 5.21
C ASP A 60 -44.67 18.99 4.44
N ASN A 61 -44.92 18.79 3.14
CA ASN A 61 -44.06 17.99 2.28
C ASN A 61 -42.62 18.50 2.24
N GLN A 62 -42.40 19.82 2.11
CA GLN A 62 -41.05 20.37 2.11
C GLN A 62 -40.35 20.17 3.46
N GLN A 63 -41.07 20.35 4.57
CA GLN A 63 -40.52 20.14 5.90
C GLN A 63 -40.11 18.67 6.12
N GLN A 64 -40.97 17.72 5.75
CA GLN A 64 -40.67 16.29 5.84
C GLN A 64 -39.49 15.88 4.93
N TYR A 65 -39.45 16.42 3.71
CA TYR A 65 -38.33 16.22 2.78
C TYR A 65 -37.01 16.72 3.37
N LYS A 66 -36.96 17.96 3.87
CA LYS A 66 -35.78 18.53 4.52
C LYS A 66 -35.37 17.73 5.76
N GLY A 67 -36.32 17.33 6.59
CA GLY A 67 -36.06 16.47 7.75
C GLY A 67 -35.44 15.13 7.37
N THR A 68 -35.84 14.57 6.23
CA THR A 68 -35.26 13.32 5.70
C THR A 68 -33.84 13.55 5.17
N LEU A 69 -33.61 14.61 4.39
CA LEU A 69 -32.27 14.95 3.90
C LEU A 69 -31.29 15.21 5.04
N LEU A 70 -31.70 15.93 6.08
CA LEU A 70 -30.84 16.19 7.25
C LEU A 70 -30.45 14.89 7.95
N ARG A 71 -31.38 13.96 8.14
CA ARG A 71 -31.07 12.63 8.69
C ARG A 71 -30.09 11.86 7.80
N MET A 72 -30.23 11.94 6.49
CA MET A 72 -29.28 11.33 5.55
C MET A 72 -27.90 11.97 5.64
N VAL A 73 -27.79 13.30 5.74
CA VAL A 73 -26.50 13.99 5.95
C VAL A 73 -25.81 13.50 7.22
N GLU A 74 -26.55 13.41 8.33
CA GLU A 74 -26.00 12.92 9.59
C GLU A 74 -25.54 11.47 9.51
N LEU A 75 -26.27 10.62 8.79
CA LEU A 75 -25.83 9.25 8.51
C LEU A 75 -24.53 9.24 7.70
N GLN A 76 -24.46 9.99 6.60
CA GLN A 76 -23.26 10.07 5.75
C GLN A 76 -22.04 10.62 6.51
N ARG A 77 -22.24 11.54 7.46
CA ARG A 77 -21.16 12.05 8.33
C ARG A 77 -20.61 10.96 9.25
N LYS A 78 -21.48 10.16 9.86
CA LYS A 78 -21.07 9.02 10.71
C LYS A 78 -20.33 7.96 9.89
N GLU A 79 -20.85 7.63 8.70
CA GLU A 79 -20.22 6.67 7.78
C GLU A 79 -18.84 7.16 7.32
N LEU A 80 -18.71 8.47 7.01
CA LEU A 80 -17.44 9.08 6.66
C LEU A 80 -16.42 8.95 7.79
N ALA A 81 -16.81 9.25 9.03
CA ALA A 81 -15.90 9.15 10.17
C ALA A 81 -15.33 7.74 10.35
N VAL A 82 -16.18 6.72 10.27
CA VAL A 82 -15.76 5.30 10.32
C VAL A 82 -14.86 4.96 9.13
N ALA A 83 -15.19 5.44 7.94
CA ALA A 83 -14.41 5.18 6.74
C ALA A 83 -13.02 5.84 6.80
N GLU A 84 -12.90 7.04 7.37
CA GLU A 84 -11.64 7.76 7.55
C GLU A 84 -10.75 7.09 8.61
N GLU A 85 -11.33 6.60 9.71
CA GLU A 85 -10.60 5.81 10.70
C GLU A 85 -10.03 4.52 10.07
N ASN A 86 -10.86 3.81 9.30
CA ASN A 86 -10.43 2.61 8.59
C ASN A 86 -9.35 2.93 7.54
N LEU A 87 -9.43 4.08 6.86
CA LEU A 87 -8.40 4.52 5.93
C LEU A 87 -7.06 4.72 6.64
N ALA A 88 -7.05 5.43 7.77
CA ALA A 88 -5.83 5.65 8.56
C ALA A 88 -5.19 4.32 9.00
N ARG A 89 -6.02 3.37 9.45
CA ARG A 89 -5.58 2.03 9.83
C ARG A 89 -4.95 1.27 8.66
N ILE A 90 -5.59 1.26 7.49
CA ILE A 90 -5.06 0.56 6.30
C ILE A 90 -3.80 1.26 5.76
N GLN A 91 -3.68 2.58 5.88
CA GLN A 91 -2.45 3.30 5.53
C GLN A 91 -1.28 2.88 6.42
N LEU A 92 -1.51 2.69 7.73
CA LEU A 92 -0.48 2.17 8.63
C LEU A 92 -0.08 0.73 8.24
N GLU A 93 -1.05 -0.13 7.90
CA GLU A 93 -0.77 -1.48 7.38
C GLU A 93 0.09 -1.44 6.10
N LEU A 94 -0.21 -0.52 5.18
CA LEU A 94 0.58 -0.31 3.97
C LEU A 94 2.02 0.10 4.30
N MET A 95 2.22 1.08 5.19
CA MET A 95 3.56 1.51 5.58
C MET A 95 4.38 0.37 6.18
N ASN A 96 3.75 -0.47 7.00
CA ASN A 96 4.41 -1.66 7.56
C ASN A 96 4.74 -2.69 6.47
N ALA A 97 3.85 -2.91 5.50
CA ALA A 97 4.12 -3.80 4.38
C ALA A 97 5.29 -3.30 3.51
N MET A 98 5.32 -2.00 3.18
CA MET A 98 6.41 -1.38 2.43
C MET A 98 7.74 -1.44 3.18
N ARG A 99 7.73 -1.21 4.50
CA ARG A 99 8.93 -1.39 5.33
C ARG A 99 9.43 -2.83 5.28
N SER A 100 8.52 -3.80 5.41
CA SER A 100 8.87 -5.22 5.33
C SER A 100 9.45 -5.61 3.96
N GLU A 101 8.92 -5.08 2.86
CA GLU A 101 9.46 -5.28 1.52
C GLU A 101 10.88 -4.73 1.42
N LYS A 102 11.11 -3.50 1.88
CA LYS A 102 12.42 -2.84 1.85
C LYS A 102 13.48 -3.59 2.67
N ILE A 103 13.10 -4.13 3.83
CA ILE A 103 14.00 -4.95 4.65
C ILE A 103 14.47 -6.18 3.86
N VAL A 104 13.56 -6.88 3.17
CA VAL A 104 13.92 -8.06 2.38
C VAL A 104 14.86 -7.70 1.23
N ALA A 105 14.61 -6.58 0.55
CA ALA A 105 15.53 -6.08 -0.49
C ALA A 105 16.95 -5.85 0.06
N HIS A 106 17.08 -5.16 1.19
CA HIS A 106 18.39 -4.94 1.82
C HIS A 106 19.08 -6.24 2.25
N VAL A 107 18.34 -7.23 2.73
CA VAL A 107 18.90 -8.55 3.08
C VAL A 107 19.40 -9.28 1.84
N ILE A 108 18.66 -9.20 0.72
CA ILE A 108 19.10 -9.78 -0.57
C ILE A 108 20.41 -9.13 -1.01
N ASP A 109 20.49 -7.80 -1.01
CA ASP A 109 21.71 -7.07 -1.42
C ASP A 109 22.92 -7.48 -0.56
N ALA A 110 22.74 -7.52 0.76
CA ALA A 110 23.80 -7.94 1.67
C ALA A 110 24.25 -9.39 1.39
N LYS A 111 23.32 -10.29 1.09
CA LYS A 111 23.63 -11.68 0.75
C LYS A 111 24.30 -11.81 -0.60
N MET A 112 23.90 -11.04 -1.59
CA MET A 112 24.53 -11.00 -2.91
C MET A 112 25.99 -10.56 -2.80
N ASN A 113 26.27 -9.50 -2.02
CA ASN A 113 27.62 -9.03 -1.77
C ASN A 113 28.50 -10.07 -1.06
N GLN A 114 27.95 -10.77 -0.06
CA GLN A 114 28.65 -11.87 0.61
C GLN A 114 28.99 -13.00 -0.37
N TRP A 115 28.06 -13.34 -1.27
CA TRP A 115 28.31 -14.37 -2.27
C TRP A 115 29.40 -13.97 -3.26
N GLN A 116 29.37 -12.73 -3.75
CA GLN A 116 30.38 -12.23 -4.68
C GLN A 116 31.78 -12.25 -4.06
N LEU A 117 31.89 -11.88 -2.78
CA LEU A 117 33.16 -11.95 -2.06
C LEU A 117 33.70 -13.39 -1.99
N LEU A 118 32.82 -14.36 -1.69
CA LEU A 118 33.20 -15.77 -1.64
C LEU A 118 33.63 -16.31 -3.01
N LEU A 119 32.96 -15.90 -4.09
CA LEU A 119 33.33 -16.26 -5.46
C LEU A 119 34.71 -15.69 -5.81
N ASN A 120 34.94 -14.40 -5.56
CA ASN A 120 36.23 -13.77 -5.83
C ASN A 120 37.37 -14.44 -5.05
N GLN A 121 37.15 -14.82 -3.79
CA GLN A 121 38.13 -15.55 -2.99
C GLN A 121 38.44 -16.94 -3.54
N GLN A 122 37.43 -17.65 -4.08
CA GLN A 122 37.64 -18.95 -4.71
C GLN A 122 38.40 -18.81 -6.03
N GLU A 123 38.04 -17.85 -6.87
CA GLU A 123 38.76 -17.56 -8.12
C GLU A 123 40.22 -17.19 -7.86
N GLN A 124 40.49 -16.32 -6.88
CA GLN A 124 41.84 -15.94 -6.52
C GLN A 124 42.67 -17.15 -6.08
N LYS A 125 42.14 -18.02 -5.23
CA LYS A 125 42.84 -19.26 -4.80
C LYS A 125 43.17 -20.18 -5.98
N ILE A 126 42.28 -20.29 -6.97
CA ILE A 126 42.52 -21.09 -8.17
C ILE A 126 43.65 -20.45 -9.00
N GLN A 127 43.61 -19.14 -9.21
CA GLN A 127 44.64 -18.41 -9.95
C GLN A 127 46.01 -18.50 -9.28
N ASP A 128 46.08 -18.30 -7.96
CA ASP A 128 47.31 -18.41 -7.18
C ASP A 128 47.89 -19.84 -7.25
N GLY A 129 47.03 -20.86 -7.16
CA GLY A 129 47.43 -22.26 -7.32
C GLY A 129 48.01 -22.57 -8.71
N LEU A 130 47.38 -22.05 -9.77
CA LEU A 130 47.87 -22.19 -11.14
C LEU A 130 49.21 -21.46 -11.35
N ALA A 131 49.33 -20.24 -10.83
CA ALA A 131 50.57 -19.45 -10.90
C ALA A 131 51.72 -20.15 -10.18
N GLY A 132 51.47 -20.70 -8.99
CA GLY A 132 52.46 -21.48 -8.23
C GLY A 132 52.94 -22.71 -9.01
N GLN A 133 52.02 -23.47 -9.62
CA GLN A 133 52.40 -24.63 -10.46
C GLN A 133 53.21 -24.21 -11.69
N GLY A 134 52.83 -23.13 -12.36
CA GLY A 134 53.56 -22.59 -13.50
C GLY A 134 54.98 -22.16 -13.13
N TRP A 135 55.14 -21.50 -11.98
CA TRP A 135 56.45 -21.12 -11.44
C TRP A 135 57.31 -22.34 -11.14
N TRP A 136 56.77 -23.36 -10.45
CA TRP A 136 57.50 -24.60 -10.17
C TRP A 136 57.94 -25.35 -11.43
N ARG A 137 57.12 -25.34 -12.49
CA ARG A 137 57.47 -25.97 -13.78
C ARG A 137 58.54 -25.21 -14.57
N ASN A 138 58.68 -23.91 -14.37
CA ASN A 138 59.72 -23.09 -15.02
C ASN A 138 61.05 -23.05 -14.23
N GLN A 139 61.10 -23.64 -13.03
CA GLN A 139 62.32 -23.74 -12.20
C GLN A 139 63.02 -25.11 -12.26
N GLY A 140 62.43 -26.10 -12.93
CA GLY A 140 63.09 -27.36 -13.29
C GLY A 140 63.55 -27.33 -14.73
#